data_AF-A0A607I937-F1
#
_entry.id   AF-A0A607I937-F1
#
_cell.length_a   1.000
_cell.length_b   1.000
_cell.length_c   1.000
_cell.angle_alpha   90.00
_cell.angle_beta   90.00
_cell.angle_gamma   90.00
#
_symmetry.space_group_name_H-M   'P 1'
#
loop_
_entity.id
_entity.type
_entity.pdbx_description
1 polymer ?
#
loop_
_entity_poly.entity_id
_entity_poly.type
_entity_poly.pdbx_seq_one_letter_code
_entity_poly.pdbx_strand_id
1 'polypeptide(L)'
;MIITDQMFSCTGAASDGTPAPATPQFYRPAEERGIWQRSYDGTERTSKWTFSGNLTRSSHDVVFSGPDAWEVRYPLSESANPLRYGFSTRFSVSLNDDSDTALEGKDLAEVRLVISDDRVPPGYQVPPATPDKPHLVLGWVARYQNNKLLILPLDSAETPSGQFAALPGSPRNTQLHLGLSLSSGRPLQSFLYESNPNGSWLRLTRTGVSTPVNTLCIRSMTPAKETHFSYLEVVAPHEVFSHRLTPEDDRATFYFPWGYDSGSRLILPDTELPPGFSVTSLAEPFVYPLILLENNNITLITVRGESTSGSKTGSGKQWITHVGNKIWNIR
;
A
#
# COMPACT_ATOMS: atom_id res chain seq x y z
N MET A 1 43.06 4.94 2.04
CA MET A 1 43.43 4.45 3.39
C MET A 1 42.31 3.52 3.83
N ILE A 2 42.63 2.24 3.86
CA ILE A 2 41.75 1.15 4.29
C ILE A 2 41.60 1.27 5.80
N ILE A 3 40.37 1.32 6.31
CA ILE A 3 40.11 1.07 7.73
C ILE A 3 39.50 -0.33 7.80
N THR A 4 40.34 -1.24 8.24
CA THR A 4 40.13 -2.68 8.44
C THR A 4 39.18 -2.96 9.60
N ASP A 5 38.44 -4.06 9.46
CA ASP A 5 37.80 -4.81 10.54
C ASP A 5 38.73 -4.95 11.76
N GLN A 6 38.25 -4.51 12.92
CA GLN A 6 38.71 -5.04 14.19
C GLN A 6 37.53 -5.72 14.88
N MET A 7 37.50 -7.04 14.71
CA MET A 7 36.93 -7.97 15.69
C MET A 7 37.50 -7.63 17.07
N PHE A 8 36.67 -7.11 17.96
CA PHE A 8 36.94 -7.23 19.40
C PHE A 8 36.37 -8.56 19.87
N SER A 9 37.23 -9.57 19.89
CA SER A 9 37.03 -10.79 20.67
C SER A 9 37.26 -10.46 22.14
N CYS A 10 36.18 -10.32 22.91
CA CYS A 10 36.25 -10.39 24.37
C CYS A 10 35.86 -11.80 24.79
N THR A 11 36.86 -12.68 24.92
CA THR A 11 36.75 -13.91 25.72
C THR A 11 36.70 -13.52 27.19
N GLY A 12 35.49 -13.31 27.71
CA GLY A 12 35.19 -13.20 29.14
C GLY A 12 34.58 -14.51 29.63
N ALA A 13 35.08 -15.02 30.76
CA ALA A 13 34.75 -16.30 31.35
C ALA A 13 33.24 -16.59 31.42
N ALA A 14 32.88 -17.84 31.12
CA ALA A 14 31.56 -18.38 31.33
C ALA A 14 31.18 -18.30 32.82
N SER A 15 30.17 -17.49 33.14
CA SER A 15 29.39 -17.63 34.36
C SER A 15 28.10 -18.36 34.00
N ASP A 16 27.88 -19.49 34.64
CA ASP A 16 26.62 -20.23 34.62
C ASP A 16 25.41 -19.32 34.92
N GLY A 17 24.36 -19.44 34.10
CA GLY A 17 23.00 -19.14 34.56
C GLY A 17 22.40 -17.77 34.24
N THR A 18 22.65 -17.17 33.08
CA THR A 18 21.73 -16.13 32.57
C THR A 18 21.54 -16.28 31.06
N PRO A 19 20.31 -16.46 30.55
CA PRO A 19 20.09 -16.40 29.11
C PRO A 19 20.56 -15.02 28.62
N ALA A 20 21.38 -15.00 27.56
CA ALA A 20 21.75 -13.75 26.91
C ALA A 20 20.45 -12.98 26.60
N PRO A 21 20.38 -11.66 26.90
CA PRO A 21 19.18 -10.89 26.61
C PRO A 21 18.87 -11.02 25.12
N ALA A 22 17.63 -11.41 24.80
CA ALA A 22 17.19 -11.52 23.42
C ALA A 22 17.55 -10.22 22.68
N THR A 23 18.24 -10.35 21.55
CA THR A 23 18.58 -9.17 20.74
C THR A 23 17.27 -8.53 20.29
N PRO A 24 17.05 -7.22 20.53
CA PRO A 24 15.80 -6.57 20.17
C PRO A 24 15.47 -6.80 18.69
N GLN A 25 14.28 -7.31 18.42
CA GLN A 25 13.88 -7.60 17.03
C GLN A 25 13.57 -6.30 16.28
N PHE A 26 13.98 -6.25 15.00
CA PHE A 26 13.62 -5.16 14.10
C PHE A 26 12.66 -5.68 13.04
N TYR A 27 11.38 -5.46 13.26
CA TYR A 27 10.33 -5.78 12.30
C TYR A 27 10.25 -4.66 11.28
N ARG A 28 10.68 -5.01 10.08
CA ARG A 28 10.35 -4.27 8.88
C ARG A 28 9.54 -5.20 7.99
N PRO A 29 8.63 -4.65 7.20
CA PRO A 29 8.03 -5.42 6.14
C PRO A 29 9.11 -6.08 5.27
N ALA A 30 8.85 -7.31 4.83
CA ALA A 30 9.73 -8.00 3.88
C ALA A 30 9.85 -7.09 2.64
N GLU A 31 11.08 -6.71 2.28
CA GLU A 31 11.41 -5.73 1.24
C GLU A 31 10.48 -5.82 0.01
N GLU A 32 9.99 -4.70 -0.54
CA GLU A 32 10.70 -4.00 -1.62
C GLU A 32 10.46 -2.48 -1.60
N ARG A 33 11.58 -1.75 -1.59
CA ARG A 33 11.67 -0.39 -2.11
C ARG A 33 11.18 -0.38 -3.56
N GLY A 34 10.04 0.25 -3.79
CA GLY A 34 9.83 1.05 -4.99
C GLY A 34 9.56 2.51 -4.65
N ILE A 35 10.07 2.99 -3.51
CA ILE A 35 10.30 4.42 -3.33
C ILE A 35 11.47 4.75 -4.26
N TRP A 36 11.16 5.36 -5.41
CA TRP A 36 12.07 5.76 -6.50
C TRP A 36 13.17 6.75 -6.07
N GLN A 37 13.29 7.06 -4.77
CA GLN A 37 14.20 8.05 -4.21
C GLN A 37 15.70 7.67 -4.32
N ARG A 38 16.07 6.62 -5.07
CA ARG A 38 17.48 6.26 -5.33
C ARG A 38 17.84 5.95 -6.79
N SER A 39 16.95 6.18 -7.76
CA SER A 39 17.34 6.07 -9.18
C SER A 39 17.91 7.37 -9.75
N TYR A 40 17.95 8.46 -8.97
CA TYR A 40 18.67 9.69 -9.33
C TYR A 40 20.13 9.73 -8.82
N ASP A 41 20.53 8.82 -7.92
CA ASP A 41 21.93 8.77 -7.42
C ASP A 41 22.93 8.23 -8.45
N GLY A 42 22.50 7.97 -9.70
CA GLY A 42 23.37 7.42 -10.75
C GLY A 42 23.93 6.03 -10.44
N THR A 43 23.32 5.29 -9.50
CA THR A 43 23.83 3.98 -9.02
C THR A 43 23.11 2.76 -9.59
N GLU A 44 22.40 2.87 -10.72
CA GLU A 44 21.83 1.73 -11.47
C GLU A 44 21.02 0.70 -10.64
N ARG A 45 20.48 1.06 -9.47
CA ARG A 45 19.56 0.16 -8.76
C ARG A 45 18.22 0.16 -9.49
N THR A 46 17.98 -0.93 -10.22
CA THR A 46 16.86 -1.15 -11.12
C THR A 46 15.52 -1.02 -10.40
N SER A 47 14.77 0.05 -10.65
CA SER A 47 13.35 0.06 -10.37
C SER A 47 12.68 -1.02 -11.24
N LYS A 48 11.88 -1.91 -10.65
CA LYS A 48 11.11 -2.92 -11.41
C LYS A 48 9.99 -2.32 -12.27
N TRP A 49 9.74 -1.01 -12.14
CA TRP A 49 8.75 -0.29 -12.93
C TRP A 49 9.13 -0.26 -14.41
N THR A 50 8.20 -0.66 -15.28
CA THR A 50 8.34 -0.53 -16.74
C THR A 50 7.30 0.43 -17.28
N PHE A 51 7.69 1.28 -18.24
CA PHE A 51 6.83 2.30 -18.83
C PHE A 51 6.80 2.12 -20.35
N SER A 52 5.61 2.14 -20.94
CA SER A 52 5.40 2.03 -22.38
C SER A 52 4.36 3.02 -22.88
N GLY A 53 4.50 3.41 -24.14
CA GLY A 53 3.76 4.50 -24.76
C GLY A 53 4.71 5.61 -25.22
N ASN A 54 4.16 6.64 -25.86
CA ASN A 54 4.94 7.82 -26.21
C ASN A 54 5.15 8.67 -24.96
N LEU A 55 6.40 8.74 -24.49
CA LEU A 55 6.73 9.34 -23.19
C LEU A 55 8.02 10.17 -23.23
N THR A 56 8.06 11.18 -22.37
CA THR A 56 9.28 11.90 -21.98
C THR A 56 9.47 11.78 -20.47
N ARG A 57 10.72 11.84 -20.02
CA ARG A 57 11.07 11.71 -18.60
C ARG A 57 11.73 12.99 -18.13
N SER A 58 11.28 13.52 -16.99
CA SER A 58 11.93 14.61 -16.30
C SER A 58 12.48 14.12 -14.96
N SER A 59 13.14 15.03 -14.26
CA SER A 59 13.54 14.81 -12.89
C SER A 59 12.38 14.90 -11.92
N HIS A 60 11.10 15.04 -12.30
CA HIS A 60 9.92 14.94 -11.38
C HIS A 60 8.77 14.04 -11.87
N ASP A 61 8.69 13.81 -13.19
CA ASP A 61 7.55 13.17 -13.84
C ASP A 61 7.95 12.28 -15.02
N VAL A 62 7.09 11.32 -15.33
CA VAL A 62 7.00 10.72 -16.68
C VAL A 62 5.78 11.32 -17.36
N VAL A 63 5.98 11.99 -18.50
CA VAL A 63 4.90 12.61 -19.27
C VAL A 63 4.59 11.73 -20.45
N PHE A 64 3.38 11.16 -20.47
CA PHE A 64 2.82 10.45 -21.62
C PHE A 64 2.04 11.43 -22.49
N SER A 65 2.20 11.36 -23.81
CA SER A 65 1.52 12.25 -24.74
C SER A 65 1.16 11.57 -26.05
N GLY A 66 0.14 12.08 -26.73
CA GLY A 66 -0.32 11.56 -28.01
C GLY A 66 -1.53 10.61 -27.91
N PRO A 67 -2.00 10.08 -29.05
CA PRO A 67 -3.26 9.35 -29.12
C PRO A 67 -3.18 7.90 -28.61
N ASP A 68 -1.97 7.36 -28.52
CA ASP A 68 -1.74 5.96 -28.16
C ASP A 68 -1.84 5.74 -26.66
N ALA A 69 -2.40 4.60 -26.27
CA ALA A 69 -2.48 4.20 -24.87
C ALA A 69 -1.09 4.11 -24.23
N TRP A 70 -0.98 4.59 -23.00
CA TRP A 70 0.20 4.42 -22.16
C TRP A 70 -0.03 3.36 -21.09
N GLU A 71 1.07 2.77 -20.61
CA GLU A 71 1.03 1.75 -19.57
C GLU A 71 2.28 1.83 -18.68
N VAL A 72 2.05 1.60 -17.38
CA VAL A 72 3.04 1.49 -16.33
C VAL A 72 2.82 0.15 -15.63
N ARG A 73 3.86 -0.68 -15.53
CA ARG A 73 3.78 -1.99 -14.87
C ARG A 73 4.77 -2.11 -13.72
N TYR A 74 4.39 -2.88 -12.71
CA TYR A 74 5.26 -3.32 -11.63
C TYR A 74 5.04 -4.82 -11.37
N PRO A 75 6.02 -5.69 -11.67
CA PRO A 75 5.94 -7.10 -11.31
C PRO A 75 6.08 -7.27 -9.80
N LEU A 76 5.13 -7.99 -9.19
CA LEU A 76 5.20 -8.35 -7.79
C LEU A 76 6.21 -9.49 -7.60
N SER A 77 6.80 -9.58 -6.41
CA SER A 77 7.62 -10.73 -6.03
C SER A 77 6.76 -12.01 -5.93
N GLU A 78 7.36 -13.17 -6.16
CA GLU A 78 6.66 -14.47 -6.13
C GLU A 78 6.14 -14.86 -4.74
N SER A 79 6.71 -14.26 -3.68
CA SER A 79 6.23 -14.39 -2.30
C SER A 79 5.03 -13.51 -2.00
N ALA A 80 4.74 -12.49 -2.82
CA ALA A 80 3.61 -11.61 -2.60
C ALA A 80 2.30 -12.37 -2.87
N ASN A 81 1.54 -12.64 -1.81
CA ASN A 81 0.13 -13.02 -1.93
C ASN A 81 -0.74 -11.86 -1.45
N PRO A 82 -1.10 -10.91 -2.34
CA PRO A 82 -1.79 -9.67 -1.96
C PRO A 82 -3.17 -9.92 -1.34
N LEU A 83 -3.83 -11.03 -1.71
CA LEU A 83 -5.12 -11.42 -1.12
C LEU A 83 -4.98 -11.99 0.30
N ARG A 84 -3.87 -12.68 0.58
CA ARG A 84 -3.61 -13.27 1.89
C ARG A 84 -3.11 -12.24 2.89
N TYR A 85 -2.15 -11.43 2.48
CA TYR A 85 -1.42 -10.54 3.39
C TYR A 85 -1.91 -9.09 3.36
N GLY A 86 -2.79 -8.77 2.42
CA GLY A 86 -3.15 -7.38 2.16
C GLY A 86 -2.07 -6.68 1.34
N PHE A 87 -2.46 -5.55 0.76
CA PHE A 87 -1.68 -4.89 -0.26
C PHE A 87 -2.01 -3.40 -0.30
N SER A 88 -1.03 -2.55 -0.60
CA SER A 88 -1.31 -1.17 -0.95
C SER A 88 -0.36 -0.67 -2.03
N THR A 89 -0.89 0.16 -2.93
CA THR A 89 -0.13 0.91 -3.92
C THR A 89 -0.79 2.26 -4.15
N ARG A 90 0.00 3.29 -4.40
CA ARG A 90 -0.45 4.65 -4.69
C ARG A 90 0.36 5.20 -5.86
N PHE A 91 -0.26 6.03 -6.66
CA PHE A 91 0.40 6.81 -7.71
C PHE A 91 -0.33 8.13 -7.89
N SER A 92 0.36 9.10 -8.46
CA SER A 92 -0.24 10.39 -8.74
C SER A 92 -0.20 10.69 -10.23
N VAL A 93 -1.32 11.21 -10.74
CA VAL A 93 -1.41 11.67 -12.13
C VAL A 93 -1.95 13.08 -12.19
N SER A 94 -1.40 13.91 -13.06
CA SER A 94 -2.03 15.14 -13.51
C SER A 94 -2.36 15.01 -14.99
N LEU A 95 -3.56 15.43 -15.36
CA LEU A 95 -4.10 15.22 -16.71
C LEU A 95 -4.27 16.57 -17.39
N ASN A 96 -3.73 16.71 -18.59
CA ASN A 96 -3.87 17.93 -19.38
C ASN A 96 -4.60 17.60 -20.69
N ASP A 97 -5.56 18.44 -21.04
CA ASP A 97 -6.35 18.36 -22.27
C ASP A 97 -6.90 19.76 -22.63
N ASP A 98 -7.49 19.90 -23.80
CA ASP A 98 -7.93 21.22 -24.29
C ASP A 98 -9.12 21.78 -23.47
N SER A 99 -9.95 20.89 -22.92
CA SER A 99 -11.07 21.24 -22.02
C SER A 99 -11.54 20.03 -21.22
N ASP A 100 -12.37 20.25 -20.19
CA ASP A 100 -13.01 19.16 -19.46
C ASP A 100 -13.94 18.33 -20.37
N THR A 101 -14.61 19.00 -21.34
CA THR A 101 -15.41 18.33 -22.36
C THR A 101 -14.59 17.38 -23.22
N ALA A 102 -13.30 17.68 -23.46
CA ALA A 102 -12.41 16.79 -24.20
C ALA A 102 -12.04 15.53 -23.39
N LEU A 103 -12.22 15.55 -22.06
CA LEU A 103 -12.03 14.38 -21.20
C LEU A 103 -13.30 13.54 -21.05
N GLU A 104 -14.46 14.04 -21.47
CA GLU A 104 -15.74 13.36 -21.30
C GLU A 104 -15.74 12.00 -22.00
N GLY A 105 -16.13 10.96 -21.26
CA GLY A 105 -16.15 9.56 -21.70
C GLY A 105 -14.78 8.87 -21.72
N LYS A 106 -13.68 9.58 -21.40
CA LYS A 106 -12.35 8.98 -21.40
C LYS A 106 -12.06 8.16 -20.14
N ASP A 107 -11.39 7.02 -20.34
CA ASP A 107 -10.81 6.17 -19.30
C ASP A 107 -9.39 6.64 -19.01
N LEU A 108 -9.32 7.60 -18.07
CA LEU A 108 -8.14 8.38 -17.75
C LEU A 108 -7.07 7.57 -17.04
N ALA A 109 -7.48 6.61 -16.22
CA ALA A 109 -6.60 5.65 -15.58
C ALA A 109 -7.35 4.35 -15.31
N GLU A 110 -6.72 3.23 -15.59
CA GLU A 110 -7.19 1.90 -15.27
C GLU A 110 -6.11 1.19 -14.49
N VAL A 111 -6.49 0.63 -13.35
CA VAL A 111 -5.60 -0.11 -12.46
C VAL A 111 -6.01 -1.57 -12.47
N ARG A 112 -5.09 -2.46 -12.83
CA ARG A 112 -5.27 -3.91 -12.77
C ARG A 112 -4.14 -4.56 -12.01
N LEU A 113 -4.48 -5.35 -11.02
CA LEU A 113 -3.61 -6.34 -10.43
C LEU A 113 -3.99 -7.71 -10.98
N VAL A 114 -3.10 -8.32 -11.75
CA VAL A 114 -3.31 -9.67 -12.29
C VAL A 114 -2.91 -10.70 -11.25
N ILE A 115 -3.84 -11.56 -10.86
CA ILE A 115 -3.66 -12.55 -9.79
C ILE A 115 -3.67 -13.93 -10.41
N SER A 116 -2.76 -14.79 -9.98
CA SER A 116 -2.77 -16.19 -10.38
C SER A 116 -3.87 -16.95 -9.62
N ASP A 117 -4.59 -17.84 -10.31
CA ASP A 117 -5.70 -18.61 -9.74
C ASP A 117 -5.28 -19.43 -8.50
N ASP A 118 -4.09 -20.02 -8.52
CA ASP A 118 -3.52 -20.81 -7.43
C ASP A 118 -3.14 -19.98 -6.19
N ARG A 119 -3.09 -18.65 -6.32
CA ARG A 119 -2.77 -17.73 -5.23
C ARG A 119 -4.00 -17.21 -4.49
N VAL A 120 -5.20 -17.53 -4.97
CA VAL A 120 -6.44 -17.11 -4.32
C VAL A 120 -6.69 -17.91 -3.04
N PRO A 121 -6.79 -17.26 -1.86
CA PRO A 121 -7.07 -17.96 -0.62
C PRO A 121 -8.48 -18.59 -0.60
N PRO A 122 -8.71 -19.63 0.21
CA PRO A 122 -10.05 -20.16 0.44
C PRO A 122 -11.03 -19.07 0.90
N GLY A 123 -12.27 -19.11 0.40
CA GLY A 123 -13.34 -18.18 0.77
C GLY A 123 -13.55 -17.00 -0.19
N TYR A 124 -12.66 -16.80 -1.15
CA TYR A 124 -12.90 -15.86 -2.26
C TYR A 124 -13.81 -16.49 -3.32
N GLN A 125 -14.75 -15.71 -3.84
CA GLN A 125 -15.50 -16.09 -5.04
C GLN A 125 -14.65 -15.78 -6.27
N VAL A 126 -14.25 -16.84 -6.97
CA VAL A 126 -13.47 -16.73 -8.22
C VAL A 126 -14.41 -16.96 -9.41
N PRO A 127 -14.60 -15.97 -10.29
CA PRO A 127 -15.36 -16.18 -11.52
C PRO A 127 -14.66 -17.22 -12.43
N PRO A 128 -15.41 -18.09 -13.12
CA PRO A 128 -14.83 -19.10 -14.01
C PRO A 128 -14.13 -18.44 -15.20
N ALA A 129 -12.97 -18.97 -15.59
CA ALA A 129 -12.28 -18.56 -16.80
C ALA A 129 -13.06 -18.99 -18.05
N THR A 130 -13.07 -18.14 -19.08
CA THR A 130 -13.57 -18.46 -20.42
C THR A 130 -12.47 -18.25 -21.45
N PRO A 131 -12.58 -18.80 -22.68
CA PRO A 131 -11.58 -18.56 -23.74
C PRO A 131 -11.34 -17.06 -24.00
N ASP A 132 -12.40 -16.24 -23.95
CA ASP A 132 -12.30 -14.80 -24.20
C ASP A 132 -11.82 -14.01 -22.97
N LYS A 133 -11.95 -14.58 -21.77
CA LYS A 133 -11.58 -13.93 -20.50
C LYS A 133 -10.84 -14.92 -19.58
N PRO A 134 -9.59 -15.28 -19.89
CA PRO A 134 -8.86 -16.27 -19.10
C PRO A 134 -8.23 -15.66 -17.83
N HIS A 135 -7.88 -14.37 -17.84
CA HIS A 135 -7.04 -13.78 -16.80
C HIS A 135 -7.84 -13.29 -15.61
N LEU A 136 -7.47 -13.69 -14.40
CA LEU A 136 -8.06 -13.21 -13.15
C LEU A 136 -7.41 -11.88 -12.74
N VAL A 137 -8.23 -10.86 -12.53
CA VAL A 137 -7.76 -9.51 -12.19
C VAL A 137 -8.58 -8.87 -11.10
N LEU A 138 -7.98 -7.82 -10.54
CA LEU A 138 -8.56 -6.99 -9.50
C LEU A 138 -8.21 -5.54 -9.75
N GLY A 139 -9.16 -4.63 -9.55
CA GLY A 139 -8.92 -3.20 -9.73
C GLY A 139 -10.13 -2.45 -10.22
N TRP A 140 -9.90 -1.33 -10.88
CA TRP A 140 -10.92 -0.34 -11.21
C TRP A 140 -10.49 0.53 -12.40
N VAL A 141 -11.47 1.24 -12.98
CA VAL A 141 -11.27 2.26 -14.02
C VAL A 141 -11.74 3.62 -13.49
N ALA A 142 -10.96 4.67 -13.74
CA ALA A 142 -11.35 6.06 -13.52
C ALA A 142 -11.76 6.68 -14.86
N ARG A 143 -13.05 6.94 -15.01
CA ARG A 143 -13.66 7.54 -16.20
C ARG A 143 -14.19 8.92 -15.89
N TYR A 144 -13.91 9.91 -16.72
CA TYR A 144 -14.56 11.21 -16.57
C TYR A 144 -15.91 11.22 -17.32
N GLN A 145 -16.99 11.43 -16.61
CA GLN A 145 -18.34 11.46 -17.19
C GLN A 145 -19.29 12.34 -16.37
N ASN A 146 -20.18 13.08 -17.03
CA ASN A 146 -21.17 13.97 -16.41
C ASN A 146 -20.53 14.96 -15.42
N ASN A 147 -19.39 15.53 -15.80
CA ASN A 147 -18.57 16.44 -14.96
C ASN A 147 -18.10 15.83 -13.63
N LYS A 148 -17.92 14.50 -13.58
CA LYS A 148 -17.43 13.77 -12.41
C LYS A 148 -16.40 12.74 -12.81
N LEU A 149 -15.45 12.48 -11.93
CA LEU A 149 -14.58 11.32 -12.06
C LEU A 149 -15.29 10.11 -11.44
N LEU A 150 -15.77 9.21 -12.28
CA LEU A 150 -16.41 7.96 -11.89
C LEU A 150 -15.36 6.87 -11.70
N ILE A 151 -15.44 6.16 -10.57
CA ILE A 151 -14.63 4.97 -10.32
C ILE A 151 -15.51 3.75 -10.58
N LEU A 152 -15.15 2.95 -11.58
CA LEU A 152 -15.95 1.87 -12.14
C LEU A 152 -15.27 0.51 -11.95
N PRO A 153 -16.05 -0.59 -11.90
CA PRO A 153 -15.51 -1.93 -12.07
C PRO A 153 -14.81 -2.10 -13.42
N LEU A 154 -13.74 -2.89 -13.42
CA LEU A 154 -13.07 -3.31 -14.66
C LEU A 154 -14.05 -3.99 -15.60
N ASP A 155 -13.90 -3.72 -16.90
CA ASP A 155 -14.67 -4.34 -17.99
C ASP A 155 -16.20 -4.17 -17.88
N SER A 156 -16.66 -3.14 -17.15
CA SER A 156 -18.09 -2.78 -17.04
C SER A 156 -18.58 -2.06 -18.30
N ALA A 157 -19.69 -2.53 -18.87
CA ALA A 157 -20.31 -1.97 -20.08
C ALA A 157 -21.28 -0.80 -19.79
N GLU A 158 -20.87 0.17 -18.97
CA GLU A 158 -21.52 1.50 -18.90
C GLU A 158 -22.91 1.60 -18.21
N THR A 159 -23.08 1.05 -17.01
CA THR A 159 -24.22 1.48 -16.14
C THR A 159 -23.74 2.20 -14.87
N PRO A 160 -24.21 3.44 -14.59
CA PRO A 160 -23.88 4.21 -13.38
C PRO A 160 -24.26 3.50 -12.07
N SER A 161 -25.19 2.55 -12.11
CA SER A 161 -25.64 1.79 -10.93
C SER A 161 -24.58 0.83 -10.37
N GLY A 162 -23.53 0.51 -11.14
CA GLY A 162 -22.43 -0.37 -10.73
C GLY A 162 -21.15 0.36 -10.30
N GLN A 163 -21.15 1.70 -10.22
CA GLN A 163 -19.95 2.47 -9.88
C GLN A 163 -19.56 2.33 -8.41
N PHE A 164 -18.26 2.37 -8.13
CA PHE A 164 -17.70 2.41 -6.78
C PHE A 164 -17.77 3.81 -6.17
N ALA A 165 -17.51 4.84 -6.96
CA ALA A 165 -17.57 6.22 -6.50
C ALA A 165 -17.82 7.20 -7.65
N ALA A 166 -18.28 8.40 -7.28
CA ALA A 166 -18.34 9.55 -8.17
C ALA A 166 -17.75 10.76 -7.45
N LEU A 167 -16.59 11.20 -7.90
CA LEU A 167 -15.84 12.30 -7.30
C LEU A 167 -16.16 13.59 -8.06
N PRO A 168 -16.60 14.66 -7.36
CA PRO A 168 -16.87 15.94 -8.01
C PRO A 168 -15.58 16.66 -8.39
N GLY A 169 -15.65 17.50 -9.43
CA GLY A 169 -14.56 18.39 -9.81
C GLY A 169 -13.96 18.05 -11.17
N SER A 170 -13.13 18.96 -11.67
CA SER A 170 -12.38 18.75 -12.90
C SER A 170 -11.09 17.98 -12.61
N PRO A 171 -10.85 16.85 -13.30
CA PRO A 171 -9.58 16.14 -13.21
C PRO A 171 -8.47 16.84 -14.03
N ARG A 172 -8.81 17.84 -14.83
CA ARG A 172 -7.87 18.56 -15.70
C ARG A 172 -7.01 19.52 -14.89
N ASN A 173 -5.69 19.45 -15.09
CA ASN A 173 -4.67 20.22 -14.36
C ASN A 173 -4.74 20.07 -12.84
N THR A 174 -5.44 19.05 -12.35
CA THR A 174 -5.51 18.67 -10.95
C THR A 174 -4.62 17.46 -10.74
N GLN A 175 -3.80 17.50 -9.69
CA GLN A 175 -3.05 16.33 -9.28
C GLN A 175 -4.00 15.36 -8.57
N LEU A 176 -4.17 14.18 -9.14
CA LEU A 176 -5.02 13.11 -8.61
C LEU A 176 -4.12 12.07 -7.94
N HIS A 177 -4.30 11.87 -6.64
CA HIS A 177 -3.62 10.81 -5.90
C HIS A 177 -4.51 9.57 -5.88
N LEU A 178 -4.15 8.55 -6.66
CA LEU A 178 -4.94 7.34 -6.88
C LEU A 178 -4.23 6.08 -6.37
N GLY A 179 -4.95 4.97 -6.21
CA GLY A 179 -4.32 3.72 -5.82
C GLY A 179 -5.27 2.55 -5.59
N LEU A 180 -4.68 1.43 -5.15
CA LEU A 180 -5.40 0.19 -4.84
C LEU A 180 -4.92 -0.30 -3.48
N SER A 181 -5.86 -0.55 -2.58
CA SER A 181 -5.61 -1.12 -1.25
C SER A 181 -6.47 -2.36 -1.02
N LEU A 182 -5.87 -3.41 -0.47
CA LEU A 182 -6.49 -4.69 -0.14
C LEU A 182 -6.25 -4.99 1.33
N SER A 183 -7.33 -5.31 2.04
CA SER A 183 -7.23 -5.78 3.41
C SER A 183 -6.77 -7.22 3.47
N SER A 184 -5.86 -7.50 4.41
CA SER A 184 -5.45 -8.88 4.71
C SER A 184 -6.65 -9.76 5.08
N GLY A 185 -6.76 -10.92 4.42
CA GLY A 185 -7.73 -11.97 4.74
C GLY A 185 -9.20 -11.57 4.64
N ARG A 186 -9.53 -10.42 4.02
CA ARG A 186 -10.90 -9.97 3.79
C ARG A 186 -11.06 -9.52 2.34
N PRO A 187 -12.22 -9.78 1.71
CA PRO A 187 -12.55 -9.24 0.39
C PRO A 187 -12.91 -7.74 0.45
N LEU A 188 -12.35 -7.00 1.42
CA LEU A 188 -12.46 -5.55 1.52
C LEU A 188 -11.31 -4.96 0.75
N GLN A 189 -11.68 -4.26 -0.32
CA GLN A 189 -10.77 -3.66 -1.26
C GLN A 189 -11.21 -2.21 -1.43
N SER A 190 -10.26 -1.33 -1.67
CA SER A 190 -10.53 0.11 -1.76
C SER A 190 -9.72 0.68 -2.89
N PHE A 191 -10.37 1.52 -3.71
CA PHE A 191 -9.60 2.51 -4.43
C PHE A 191 -9.08 3.53 -3.41
N LEU A 192 -7.89 4.07 -3.64
CA LEU A 192 -7.37 5.19 -2.88
C LEU A 192 -7.66 6.47 -3.68
N TYR A 193 -8.17 7.50 -3.01
CA TYR A 193 -8.25 8.85 -3.55
C TYR A 193 -7.84 9.85 -2.47
N GLU A 194 -6.92 10.75 -2.79
CA GLU A 194 -6.29 11.65 -1.81
C GLU A 194 -5.67 10.89 -0.63
N SER A 195 -5.10 9.71 -0.90
CA SER A 195 -4.57 8.77 0.10
C SER A 195 -5.59 8.24 1.11
N ASN A 196 -6.89 8.52 0.95
CA ASN A 196 -7.94 7.94 1.79
C ASN A 196 -8.48 6.65 1.15
N PRO A 197 -8.74 5.59 1.94
CA PRO A 197 -9.46 4.41 1.49
C PRO A 197 -10.94 4.79 1.33
N ASN A 198 -11.33 5.19 0.13
CA ASN A 198 -12.71 5.58 -0.18
C ASN A 198 -13.58 4.34 -0.48
N GLY A 199 -13.43 3.32 0.37
CA GLY A 199 -13.66 1.92 0.09
C GLY A 199 -14.93 1.56 -0.68
N SER A 200 -14.81 0.55 -1.54
CA SER A 200 -15.90 -0.11 -2.23
C SER A 200 -15.45 -1.51 -2.62
N TRP A 201 -16.30 -2.49 -2.37
CA TRP A 201 -15.97 -3.91 -2.58
C TRP A 201 -15.63 -4.17 -4.04
N LEU A 202 -14.33 -4.21 -4.36
CA LEU A 202 -13.87 -4.67 -5.66
C LEU A 202 -14.02 -6.20 -5.68
N ARG A 203 -14.49 -6.71 -6.82
CA ARG A 203 -14.66 -8.14 -7.03
C ARG A 203 -13.55 -8.65 -7.93
N LEU A 204 -13.10 -9.87 -7.67
CA LEU A 204 -12.30 -10.60 -8.64
C LEU A 204 -13.12 -10.72 -9.93
N THR A 205 -12.52 -10.35 -11.05
CA THR A 205 -13.15 -10.43 -12.37
C THR A 205 -12.22 -11.14 -13.35
N ARG A 206 -12.80 -11.63 -14.44
CA ARG A 206 -12.05 -12.18 -15.56
C ARG A 206 -11.93 -11.15 -16.66
N THR A 207 -10.77 -11.10 -17.30
CA THR A 207 -10.52 -10.22 -18.44
C THR A 207 -9.82 -10.97 -19.58
N GLY A 208 -10.08 -10.49 -20.81
CA GLY A 208 -9.38 -10.92 -22.02
C GLY A 208 -8.09 -10.14 -22.27
N VAL A 209 -7.83 -9.11 -21.48
CA VAL A 209 -6.62 -8.28 -21.59
C VAL A 209 -5.42 -9.11 -21.14
N SER A 210 -4.49 -9.34 -22.08
CA SER A 210 -3.26 -10.07 -21.81
C SER A 210 -2.26 -9.17 -21.08
N THR A 211 -2.11 -9.40 -19.79
CA THR A 211 -1.13 -8.75 -18.93
C THR A 211 -0.37 -9.85 -18.17
N PRO A 212 0.95 -9.71 -17.93
CA PRO A 212 1.69 -10.70 -17.15
C PRO A 212 1.04 -10.98 -15.80
N VAL A 213 0.98 -12.25 -15.41
CA VAL A 213 0.46 -12.66 -14.10
C VAL A 213 1.34 -12.08 -12.99
N ASN A 214 0.75 -11.83 -11.82
CA ASN A 214 1.44 -11.27 -10.65
C ASN A 214 2.03 -9.87 -10.91
N THR A 215 1.32 -9.04 -11.67
CA THR A 215 1.77 -7.71 -12.06
C THR A 215 0.69 -6.68 -11.78
N LEU A 216 1.08 -5.56 -11.16
CA LEU A 216 0.28 -4.34 -11.16
C LEU A 216 0.48 -3.63 -12.50
N CYS A 217 -0.61 -3.28 -13.16
CA CYS A 217 -0.65 -2.51 -14.39
C CYS A 217 -1.52 -1.26 -14.14
N ILE A 218 -1.00 -0.09 -14.50
CA ILE A 218 -1.70 1.18 -14.51
C ILE A 218 -1.62 1.70 -15.95
N ARG A 219 -2.75 1.98 -16.59
CA ARG A 219 -2.78 2.37 -18.00
C ARG A 219 -3.92 3.31 -18.34
N SER A 220 -3.84 3.95 -19.49
CA SER A 220 -5.01 4.56 -20.13
C SER A 220 -5.61 3.60 -21.15
N MET A 221 -6.94 3.59 -21.31
CA MET A 221 -7.58 3.00 -22.49
C MET A 221 -7.85 4.07 -23.56
N THR A 222 -8.24 5.27 -23.11
CA THR A 222 -8.43 6.46 -23.96
C THR A 222 -7.76 7.65 -23.27
N PRO A 223 -6.49 7.97 -23.61
CA PRO A 223 -5.70 8.92 -22.85
C PRO A 223 -6.18 10.37 -22.98
N ALA A 224 -5.89 11.17 -21.95
CA ALA A 224 -5.83 12.62 -22.07
C ALA A 224 -4.73 13.02 -23.06
N LYS A 225 -4.76 14.25 -23.58
CA LYS A 225 -3.71 14.78 -24.46
C LYS A 225 -2.31 14.61 -23.86
N GLU A 226 -2.17 14.91 -22.57
CA GLU A 226 -0.97 14.61 -21.79
C GLU A 226 -1.37 14.03 -20.42
N THR A 227 -0.61 13.05 -19.95
CA THR A 227 -0.71 12.50 -18.59
C THR A 227 0.65 12.58 -17.92
N HIS A 228 0.74 13.36 -16.86
CA HIS A 228 1.91 13.50 -16.02
C HIS A 228 1.81 12.47 -14.89
N PHE A 229 2.67 11.46 -14.92
CA PHE A 229 2.77 10.46 -13.86
C PHE A 229 3.91 10.87 -12.91
N SER A 230 3.56 11.33 -11.72
CA SER A 230 4.54 11.85 -10.77
C SER A 230 5.25 10.72 -10.04
N TYR A 231 6.55 10.57 -10.26
CA TYR A 231 7.29 9.45 -9.67
C TYR A 231 7.53 9.65 -8.16
N LEU A 232 7.56 10.90 -7.67
CA LEU A 232 7.87 11.20 -6.26
C LEU A 232 6.79 10.68 -5.31
N GLU A 233 5.59 10.50 -5.83
CA GLU A 233 4.41 10.18 -5.03
C GLU A 233 3.91 8.76 -5.23
N VAL A 234 4.62 8.00 -6.08
CA VAL A 234 4.35 6.59 -6.37
C VAL A 234 4.88 5.72 -5.23
N VAL A 235 3.97 4.96 -4.66
CA VAL A 235 4.25 3.94 -3.67
C VAL A 235 4.08 2.59 -4.36
N ALA A 236 5.20 1.88 -4.50
CA ALA A 236 5.16 0.54 -5.05
C ALA A 236 4.26 -0.39 -4.24
N PRO A 237 3.65 -1.36 -4.92
CA PRO A 237 3.08 -2.53 -4.31
C PRO A 237 3.82 -3.03 -3.07
N HIS A 238 3.16 -3.03 -1.91
CA HIS A 238 3.74 -3.56 -0.68
C HIS A 238 2.69 -4.28 0.16
N GLU A 239 3.17 -5.23 0.97
CA GLU A 239 2.36 -5.91 1.98
C GLU A 239 1.93 -4.91 3.07
N VAL A 240 0.67 -4.99 3.46
CA VAL A 240 0.16 -4.20 4.60
C VAL A 240 0.58 -4.89 5.89
N PHE A 241 1.53 -4.29 6.60
CA PHE A 241 2.09 -4.87 7.82
C PHE A 241 1.02 -4.96 8.92
N SER A 242 0.63 -6.17 9.34
CA SER A 242 -0.35 -6.38 10.42
C SER A 242 0.20 -7.37 11.43
N HIS A 243 0.61 -6.88 12.60
CA HIS A 243 1.25 -7.70 13.64
C HIS A 243 0.50 -7.61 14.97
N ARG A 244 0.20 -8.77 15.57
CA ARG A 244 -0.31 -8.86 16.94
C ARG A 244 0.87 -9.03 17.87
N LEU A 245 1.01 -8.13 18.85
CA LEU A 245 2.12 -8.21 19.80
C LEU A 245 2.06 -9.51 20.62
N THR A 246 3.23 -10.05 20.89
CA THR A 246 3.50 -11.26 21.64
C THR A 246 4.58 -10.97 22.68
N PRO A 247 4.75 -11.84 23.70
CA PRO A 247 5.83 -11.68 24.67
C PRO A 247 7.25 -11.63 24.06
N GLU A 248 7.45 -12.21 22.88
CA GLU A 248 8.74 -12.25 22.17
C GLU A 248 9.12 -10.90 21.55
N ASP A 249 8.14 -10.01 21.38
CA ASP A 249 8.33 -8.69 20.79
C ASP A 249 8.92 -7.66 21.78
N ASP A 250 9.30 -8.05 23.00
CA ASP A 250 9.78 -7.08 23.98
C ASP A 250 11.01 -6.32 23.45
N ARG A 251 10.95 -5.00 23.55
CA ARG A 251 11.91 -4.02 23.04
C ARG A 251 12.03 -3.99 21.50
N ALA A 252 11.14 -4.66 20.79
CA ALA A 252 11.19 -4.66 19.33
C ALA A 252 10.88 -3.28 18.74
N THR A 253 11.41 -3.04 17.54
CA THR A 253 11.06 -1.88 16.73
C THR A 253 10.30 -2.31 15.49
N PHE A 254 9.14 -1.70 15.28
CA PHE A 254 8.28 -1.87 14.12
C PHE A 254 8.41 -0.64 13.24
N TYR A 255 8.98 -0.82 12.04
CA TYR A 255 9.17 0.26 11.09
C TYR A 255 8.06 0.28 10.02
N PHE A 256 7.43 1.44 9.86
CA PHE A 256 6.32 1.71 8.95
C PHE A 256 6.74 2.72 7.87
N PRO A 257 7.28 2.24 6.74
CA PRO A 257 7.81 3.14 5.72
C PRO A 257 6.76 3.77 4.80
N TRP A 258 5.47 3.41 4.90
CA TRP A 258 4.50 3.71 3.84
C TRP A 258 3.25 4.45 4.31
N GLY A 259 2.94 5.51 3.56
CA GLY A 259 1.95 6.60 3.68
C GLY A 259 0.66 6.41 4.48
N TYR A 260 0.03 7.57 4.72
CA TYR A 260 -1.35 7.77 5.20
C TYR A 260 -2.28 6.62 4.81
N ASP A 261 -2.93 6.00 5.81
CA ASP A 261 -3.93 4.95 5.64
C ASP A 261 -3.50 3.71 4.81
N SER A 262 -2.23 3.34 4.85
CA SER A 262 -1.76 2.06 4.30
C SER A 262 -2.39 0.83 4.95
N GLY A 263 -3.19 0.99 6.02
CA GLY A 263 -3.85 -0.10 6.75
C GLY A 263 -2.89 -0.92 7.61
N SER A 264 -1.61 -0.53 7.66
CA SER A 264 -0.59 -1.16 8.49
C SER A 264 -0.93 -0.95 9.96
N ARG A 265 -0.83 -2.00 10.76
CA ARG A 265 -1.36 -2.02 12.12
C ARG A 265 -0.52 -2.82 13.09
N LEU A 266 -0.47 -2.33 14.32
CA LEU A 266 -0.10 -3.12 15.50
C LEU A 266 -1.35 -3.40 16.31
N ILE A 267 -1.55 -4.68 16.65
CA ILE A 267 -2.67 -5.13 17.46
C ILE A 267 -2.17 -5.35 18.88
N LEU A 268 -2.68 -4.55 19.80
CA LEU A 268 -2.42 -4.65 21.23
C LEU A 268 -3.26 -5.81 21.78
N PRO A 269 -2.63 -6.88 22.30
CA PRO A 269 -3.35 -8.04 22.80
C PRO A 269 -4.01 -7.74 24.14
N ASP A 270 -5.08 -8.49 24.45
CA ASP A 270 -5.71 -8.49 25.77
C ASP A 270 -5.00 -9.41 26.77
N THR A 271 -4.00 -10.14 26.29
CA THR A 271 -3.13 -11.01 27.05
C THR A 271 -2.13 -10.18 27.84
N GLU A 272 -1.99 -10.47 29.13
CA GLU A 272 -1.06 -9.74 29.97
C GLU A 272 0.39 -10.04 29.57
N LEU A 273 1.14 -8.99 29.22
CA LEU A 273 2.55 -9.08 28.87
C LEU A 273 3.44 -8.76 30.08
N PRO A 274 4.72 -9.20 30.08
CA PRO A 274 5.63 -8.98 31.19
C PRO A 274 5.67 -7.51 31.66
N PRO A 275 5.84 -7.25 32.97
CA PRO A 275 5.99 -5.89 33.47
C PRO A 275 7.13 -5.14 32.77
N GLY A 276 6.84 -3.94 32.28
CA GLY A 276 7.81 -3.13 31.54
C GLY A 276 7.95 -3.49 30.06
N PHE A 277 7.13 -4.42 29.54
CA PHE A 277 7.07 -4.73 28.12
C PHE A 277 6.85 -3.46 27.31
N SER A 278 7.70 -3.26 26.29
CA SER A 278 7.62 -2.07 25.44
C SER A 278 8.05 -2.35 24.01
N VAL A 279 7.46 -1.63 23.06
CA VAL A 279 7.86 -1.66 21.65
C VAL A 279 7.93 -0.25 21.10
N THR A 280 8.73 -0.07 20.05
CA THR A 280 8.81 1.18 19.31
C THR A 280 8.07 1.03 17.99
N SER A 281 7.14 1.93 17.69
CA SER A 281 6.61 2.14 16.35
C SER A 281 7.36 3.29 15.71
N LEU A 282 7.91 3.12 14.51
CA LEU A 282 8.65 4.14 13.78
C LEU A 282 8.02 4.35 12.41
N ALA A 283 7.31 5.45 12.22
CA ALA A 283 6.68 5.81 10.95
C ALA A 283 7.46 6.92 10.22
N GLU A 284 7.56 6.82 8.89
CA GLU A 284 8.05 7.90 8.02
C GLU A 284 7.15 9.16 8.10
N PRO A 285 7.61 10.34 7.64
CA PRO A 285 6.76 11.52 7.53
C PRO A 285 5.48 11.24 6.73
N PHE A 286 4.34 11.73 7.23
CA PHE A 286 3.00 11.53 6.64
C PHE A 286 2.51 10.06 6.61
N VAL A 287 3.13 9.18 7.39
CA VAL A 287 2.68 7.81 7.64
C VAL A 287 1.97 7.72 9.00
N TYR A 288 0.83 7.05 9.04
CA TYR A 288 -0.02 6.94 10.23
C TYR A 288 -0.45 5.48 10.47
N PRO A 289 0.41 4.60 11.04
CA PRO A 289 0.02 3.26 11.41
C PRO A 289 -1.16 3.26 12.40
N LEU A 290 -2.00 2.22 12.29
CA LEU A 290 -3.10 1.98 13.20
C LEU A 290 -2.62 1.18 14.41
N ILE A 291 -2.85 1.70 15.61
CA ILE A 291 -2.74 0.94 16.85
C ILE A 291 -4.15 0.48 17.23
N LEU A 292 -4.38 -0.81 17.09
CA LEU A 292 -5.69 -1.44 17.32
C LEU A 292 -5.69 -2.17 18.65
N LEU A 293 -6.78 -2.01 19.40
CA LEU A 293 -7.07 -2.85 20.55
C LEU A 293 -7.65 -4.17 20.02
N GLU A 294 -7.14 -5.30 20.49
CA GLU A 294 -7.69 -6.62 20.13
C GLU A 294 -9.18 -6.72 20.49
N ASN A 295 -9.59 -6.12 21.61
CA ASN A 295 -10.98 -6.06 22.04
C ASN A 295 -11.24 -4.91 23.02
N ASN A 296 -12.50 -4.79 23.46
CA ASN A 296 -12.97 -3.72 24.34
C ASN A 296 -12.52 -3.84 25.81
N ASN A 297 -11.81 -4.92 26.18
CA ASN A 297 -11.29 -5.11 27.55
C ASN A 297 -9.93 -4.42 27.76
N ILE A 298 -9.38 -3.80 26.72
CA ILE A 298 -8.08 -3.14 26.74
C ILE A 298 -8.31 -1.64 26.88
N THR A 299 -7.51 -1.00 27.73
CA THR A 299 -7.54 0.45 27.91
C THR A 299 -6.29 1.08 27.31
N LEU A 300 -6.47 2.13 26.51
CA LEU A 300 -5.37 2.88 25.90
C LEU A 300 -5.28 4.28 26.49
N ILE A 301 -4.11 4.62 27.02
CA ILE A 301 -3.77 5.93 27.57
C ILE A 301 -2.78 6.60 26.61
N THR A 302 -3.02 7.87 26.31
CA THR A 302 -2.11 8.67 25.47
C THR A 302 -1.32 9.67 26.30
N VAL A 303 -0.30 10.32 25.71
CA VAL A 303 0.48 11.41 26.35
C VAL A 303 -0.38 12.52 26.96
N ARG A 304 -1.58 12.75 26.39
CA ARG A 304 -2.53 13.75 26.90
C ARG A 304 -3.35 13.28 28.10
N GLY A 305 -3.12 12.05 28.58
CA GLY A 305 -3.86 11.45 29.70
C GLY A 305 -5.28 11.00 29.33
N GLU A 306 -5.68 11.15 28.07
CA GLU A 306 -6.98 10.70 27.59
C GLU A 306 -7.01 9.17 27.54
N SER A 307 -7.96 8.58 28.26
CA SER A 307 -8.37 7.19 28.10
C SER A 307 -9.40 7.13 26.98
N THR A 308 -9.12 6.36 25.94
CA THR A 308 -10.03 6.23 24.79
C THR A 308 -10.26 4.77 24.45
N SER A 309 -11.52 4.42 24.19
CA SER A 309 -11.86 3.20 23.47
C SER A 309 -11.66 3.41 21.97
N GLY A 310 -11.20 2.37 21.27
CA GLY A 310 -11.07 2.35 19.81
C GLY A 310 -9.65 2.48 19.27
N SER A 311 -9.55 2.51 17.95
CA SER A 311 -8.29 2.60 17.21
C SER A 311 -7.62 3.96 17.36
N LYS A 312 -6.29 3.98 17.40
CA LYS A 312 -5.51 5.22 17.29
C LYS A 312 -4.62 5.21 16.07
N THR A 313 -4.39 6.39 15.52
CA THR A 313 -3.36 6.65 14.53
C THR A 313 -2.27 7.50 15.17
N GLY A 314 -1.04 7.38 14.69
CA GLY A 314 0.01 8.32 15.05
C GLY A 314 1.17 8.27 14.06
N SER A 315 1.86 9.40 13.93
CA SER A 315 2.98 9.57 13.02
C SER A 315 4.31 9.68 13.77
N GLY A 316 5.41 9.45 13.05
CA GLY A 316 6.76 9.52 13.59
C GLY A 316 7.07 8.37 14.56
N LYS A 317 7.98 8.63 15.50
CA LYS A 317 8.40 7.64 16.49
C LYS A 317 7.44 7.64 17.68
N GLN A 318 6.85 6.48 17.96
CA GLN A 318 5.96 6.25 19.10
C GLN A 318 6.49 5.13 19.99
N TRP A 319 6.30 5.27 21.29
CA TRP A 319 6.71 4.30 22.31
C TRP A 319 5.44 3.71 22.90
N ILE A 320 5.27 2.40 22.72
CA ILE A 320 4.08 1.67 23.15
C ILE A 320 4.49 0.78 24.31
N THR A 321 3.91 0.99 25.49
CA THR A 321 4.28 0.28 26.72
C THR A 321 3.07 -0.40 27.34
N HIS A 322 3.22 -1.64 27.77
CA HIS A 322 2.22 -2.35 28.56
C HIS A 322 2.44 -2.00 30.04
N VAL A 323 1.40 -1.46 30.68
CA VAL A 323 1.45 -0.91 32.06
C VAL A 323 0.89 -1.91 33.09
N GLY A 324 0.38 -3.06 32.64
CA GLY A 324 -0.31 -4.05 33.49
C GLY A 324 -1.83 -3.90 33.43
N ASN A 325 -2.56 -4.93 33.90
CA ASN A 325 -4.03 -4.93 33.91
C ASN A 325 -4.68 -4.58 32.55
N LYS A 326 -4.06 -5.00 31.43
CA LYS A 326 -4.52 -4.71 30.06
C LYS A 326 -4.54 -3.22 29.71
N ILE A 327 -3.72 -2.42 30.39
CA ILE A 327 -3.54 -1.00 30.12
C ILE A 327 -2.31 -0.81 29.26
N TRP A 328 -2.46 -0.03 28.21
CA TRP A 328 -1.40 0.34 27.29
C TRP A 328 -1.20 1.85 27.28
N ASN A 329 0.04 2.28 27.14
CA ASN A 329 0.42 3.68 27.01
C ASN A 329 1.10 3.93 25.66
N ILE A 330 0.71 4.99 24.95
CA ILE A 330 1.39 5.48 23.74
C ILE A 330 1.97 6.86 24.01
N ARG A 331 3.29 6.97 23.80
CA ARG A 331 4.03 8.22 23.82
C ARG A 331 4.63 8.60 22.49
#